data_AF-A0A3P6I8N1-F1
#
_entry.id   AF-A0A3P6I8N1-F1
#
_cell.length_a   1.000
_cell.length_b   1.000
_cell.length_c   1.000
_cell.angle_alpha   90.00
_cell.angle_beta   90.00
_cell.angle_gamma   90.00
#
_symmetry.space_group_name_H-M   'P 1'
#
loop_
_entity.id
_entity.type
_entity.pdbx_description
1 polymer ?
#
loop_
_entity_poly.entity_id
_entity_poly.type
_entity_poly.pdbx_seq_one_letter_code
_entity_poly.pdbx_strand_id
1 'polypeptide(L)'
;MFVVRRDIVKLLGLLFGSQRSRLAEDIPELWTAYMARYNDVGEEVRLVCVTLSLNILIYHPELRGQVSLLAFRCHDTNDRIRLESLTVIRKLALSKFEALNEELLNCLAGRIRDKKVRFFLKNLVFCLSSAAAIHKLVYFTESERASVAVIMQRILSFYYQPYLDDRLLIERLFVSSFLPFKTDPKKRMAILFEINFLRSLEEIFSQQSRFRRLIREILQTLDGEEQSLALIQSRVQIIAESYGTPAKIAVYFQ
;
A
#
# COMPACT_ATOMS: atom_id res chain seq x y z
N MET A 1 21.04 32.07 -1.32
CA MET A 1 19.99 32.00 -2.36
C MET A 1 19.04 30.80 -2.20
N PHE A 2 19.53 29.58 -1.89
CA PHE A 2 18.68 28.40 -1.67
C PHE A 2 17.65 28.54 -0.52
N VAL A 3 18.06 29.14 0.61
CA VAL A 3 17.17 29.37 1.76
C VAL A 3 16.00 30.29 1.39
N VAL A 4 16.28 31.42 0.75
CA VAL A 4 15.25 32.38 0.28
C VAL A 4 14.29 31.71 -0.69
N ARG A 5 14.79 30.91 -1.64
CA ARG A 5 13.94 30.18 -2.60
C ARG A 5 13.01 29.18 -1.90
N ARG A 6 13.54 28.39 -0.97
CA ARG A 6 12.73 27.44 -0.16
C ARG A 6 11.64 28.17 0.62
N ASP A 7 11.96 29.30 1.22
CA ASP A 7 11.02 30.04 2.07
C ASP A 7 9.90 30.69 1.25
N ILE A 8 10.22 31.21 0.06
CA ILE A 8 9.21 31.68 -0.91
C ILE A 8 8.30 30.53 -1.34
N VAL A 9 8.87 29.38 -1.70
CA VAL A 9 8.08 28.19 -2.11
C VAL A 9 7.19 27.71 -0.97
N LYS A 10 7.69 27.73 0.27
CA LYS A 10 6.90 27.38 1.46
C LYS A 10 5.72 28.34 1.64
N LEU A 11 5.96 29.65 1.53
CA LEU A 11 4.90 30.65 1.62
C LEU A 11 3.84 30.43 0.53
N LEU A 12 4.26 30.26 -0.73
CA LEU A 12 3.35 30.02 -1.84
C LEU A 12 2.54 28.74 -1.65
N GLY A 13 3.16 27.64 -1.25
CA GLY A 13 2.44 26.38 -1.02
C GLY A 13 1.41 26.49 0.13
N LEU A 14 1.68 27.30 1.16
CA LEU A 14 0.71 27.60 2.22
C LEU A 14 -0.46 28.46 1.71
N LEU A 15 -0.17 29.45 0.85
CA LEU A 15 -1.21 30.30 0.25
C LEU A 15 -2.09 29.51 -0.73
N PHE A 16 -1.50 28.71 -1.62
CA PHE A 16 -2.26 27.81 -2.50
C PHE A 16 -3.03 26.75 -1.71
N GLY A 17 -2.43 26.19 -0.66
CA GLY A 17 -3.07 25.19 0.21
C GLY A 17 -4.04 25.75 1.25
N SER A 18 -4.40 27.03 1.21
CA SER A 18 -5.40 27.61 2.14
C SER A 18 -6.82 27.27 1.68
N GLN A 19 -7.73 26.94 2.61
CA GLN A 19 -9.06 26.40 2.31
C GLN A 19 -9.92 27.26 1.37
N ARG A 20 -9.74 28.58 1.38
CA ARG A 20 -10.51 29.53 0.55
C ARG A 20 -9.66 30.21 -0.52
N SER A 21 -8.46 29.70 -0.77
CA SER A 21 -7.57 30.27 -1.78
C SER A 21 -8.18 30.13 -3.16
N ARG A 22 -8.15 31.20 -3.94
CA ARG A 22 -8.38 31.18 -5.38
C ARG A 22 -7.12 31.56 -6.15
N LEU A 23 -5.97 31.62 -5.47
CA LEU A 23 -4.73 32.16 -6.02
C LEU A 23 -4.27 31.43 -7.30
N ALA A 24 -4.57 30.14 -7.42
CA ALA A 24 -4.23 29.37 -8.62
C ALA A 24 -5.08 29.77 -9.84
N GLU A 25 -6.32 30.18 -9.61
CA GLU A 25 -7.22 30.72 -10.64
C GLU A 25 -6.93 32.19 -10.91
N ASP A 26 -6.71 32.97 -9.84
CA ASP A 26 -6.49 34.42 -9.91
C ASP A 26 -5.14 34.77 -10.55
N ILE A 27 -4.10 33.95 -10.32
CA ILE A 27 -2.75 34.17 -10.85
C ILE A 27 -2.15 32.85 -11.38
N PRO A 28 -2.58 32.36 -12.57
CA PRO A 28 -2.14 31.08 -13.13
C PRO A 28 -0.64 30.98 -13.40
N GLU A 29 0.03 32.10 -13.72
CA GLU A 29 1.48 32.14 -13.94
C GLU A 29 2.25 31.84 -12.66
N LEU A 30 1.76 32.34 -11.51
CA LEU A 30 2.37 32.09 -10.21
C LEU A 30 2.18 30.64 -9.80
N TRP A 31 1.00 30.07 -10.07
CA TRP A 31 0.75 28.65 -9.86
C TRP A 31 1.67 27.77 -10.71
N THR A 32 1.81 28.10 -12.00
CA THR A 32 2.71 27.39 -12.91
C THR A 32 4.16 27.46 -12.42
N ALA A 33 4.61 28.63 -11.97
CA ALA A 33 5.94 28.82 -11.40
C ALA A 33 6.16 27.99 -10.13
N TYR A 34 5.16 27.90 -9.25
CA TYR A 34 5.18 27.04 -8.07
C TYR A 34 5.24 25.56 -8.45
N MET A 35 4.42 25.10 -9.40
CA MET A 35 4.40 23.69 -9.82
C MET A 35 5.73 23.25 -10.45
N ALA A 36 6.42 24.14 -11.15
CA ALA A 36 7.77 23.87 -11.67
C ALA A 36 8.79 23.54 -10.54
N ARG A 37 8.54 23.97 -9.30
CA ARG A 37 9.45 23.73 -8.16
C ARG A 37 9.43 22.29 -7.65
N TYR A 38 8.46 21.47 -8.07
CA TYR A 38 8.54 20.02 -7.82
C TYR A 38 9.83 19.44 -8.40
N ASN A 39 10.35 19.99 -9.51
CA ASN A 39 11.60 19.57 -10.16
C ASN A 39 12.81 20.47 -9.80
N ASP A 40 12.76 21.24 -8.70
CA ASP A 40 13.89 22.10 -8.31
C ASP A 40 15.15 21.29 -8.01
N VAL A 41 16.33 21.84 -8.32
CA VAL A 41 17.62 21.20 -8.00
C VAL A 41 17.83 21.05 -6.49
N GLY A 42 17.27 21.96 -5.69
CA GLY A 42 17.35 21.93 -4.23
C GLY A 42 16.39 20.92 -3.62
N GLU A 43 16.95 19.90 -2.95
CA GLU A 43 16.18 18.82 -2.32
C GLU A 43 15.17 19.34 -1.28
N GLU A 44 15.56 20.31 -0.47
CA GLU A 44 14.68 20.93 0.53
C GLU A 44 13.53 21.72 -0.12
N VAL A 45 13.69 22.24 -1.34
CA VAL A 45 12.59 22.90 -2.08
C VAL A 45 11.59 21.84 -2.53
N ARG A 46 12.08 20.75 -3.14
CA ARG A 46 11.22 19.63 -3.56
C ARG A 46 10.48 19.00 -2.37
N LEU A 47 11.15 18.84 -1.23
CA LEU A 47 10.55 18.32 -0.01
C LEU A 47 9.39 19.20 0.49
N VAL A 48 9.56 20.53 0.43
CA VAL A 48 8.49 21.49 0.78
C VAL A 48 7.31 21.35 -0.18
N CYS A 49 7.55 21.29 -1.49
CA CYS A 49 6.49 21.10 -2.49
C CYS A 49 5.67 19.84 -2.19
N VAL A 50 6.36 18.72 -1.96
CA VAL A 50 5.74 17.43 -1.62
C VAL A 50 4.90 17.54 -0.34
N THR A 51 5.46 18.12 0.72
CA THR A 51 4.77 18.23 2.02
C THR A 51 3.48 19.04 1.90
N LEU A 52 3.52 20.14 1.15
CA LEU A 52 2.39 21.06 1.01
C LEU A 52 1.35 20.60 0.00
N SER A 53 1.64 19.56 -0.82
CA SER A 53 0.64 18.96 -1.73
C SER A 53 -0.60 18.47 -0.98
N LEU A 54 -0.47 18.03 0.28
CA LEU A 54 -1.58 17.48 1.05
C LEU A 54 -2.75 18.46 1.17
N ASN A 55 -2.48 19.68 1.64
CA ASN A 55 -3.53 20.67 1.85
C ASN A 55 -4.09 21.18 0.53
N ILE A 56 -3.26 21.30 -0.51
CA ILE A 56 -3.72 21.65 -1.85
C ILE A 56 -4.73 20.60 -2.34
N LEU A 57 -4.41 19.31 -2.27
CA LEU A 57 -5.32 18.24 -2.71
C LEU A 57 -6.57 18.12 -1.83
N ILE A 58 -6.45 18.40 -0.52
CA ILE A 58 -7.60 18.39 0.40
C ILE A 58 -8.56 19.54 0.12
N TYR A 59 -8.07 20.75 -0.11
CA TYR A 59 -8.95 21.92 -0.23
C TYR A 59 -9.34 22.24 -1.67
N HIS A 60 -8.49 21.88 -2.63
CA HIS A 60 -8.59 22.22 -4.05
C HIS A 60 -8.49 20.95 -4.92
N PRO A 61 -9.42 20.00 -4.80
CA PRO A 61 -9.37 18.72 -5.51
C PRO A 61 -9.43 18.87 -7.04
N GLU A 62 -9.96 19.98 -7.56
CA GLU A 62 -9.92 20.34 -8.98
C GLU A 62 -8.49 20.49 -9.52
N LEU A 63 -7.51 20.79 -8.66
CA LEU A 63 -6.09 20.88 -9.02
C LEU A 63 -5.38 19.50 -9.07
N ARG A 64 -6.06 18.40 -8.71
CA ARG A 64 -5.44 17.06 -8.60
C ARG A 64 -4.69 16.60 -9.86
N GLY A 65 -5.18 16.98 -11.04
CA GLY A 65 -4.53 16.66 -12.32
C GLY A 65 -3.16 17.31 -12.47
N GLN A 66 -2.98 18.52 -11.92
CA GLN A 66 -1.72 19.26 -12.02
C GLN A 66 -0.76 18.87 -10.87
N VAL A 67 -1.31 18.61 -9.68
CA VAL A 67 -0.53 18.18 -8.50
C VAL A 67 -0.08 16.72 -8.61
N SER A 68 -0.51 15.98 -9.63
CA SER A 68 -0.06 14.60 -9.91
C SER A 68 1.45 14.47 -10.09
N LEU A 69 2.16 15.59 -10.33
CA LEU A 69 3.62 15.68 -10.27
C LEU A 69 4.24 15.07 -9.00
N LEU A 70 3.49 15.02 -7.89
CA LEU A 70 3.84 14.30 -6.67
C LEU A 70 4.16 12.81 -6.93
N ALA A 71 3.51 12.15 -7.88
CA ALA A 71 3.77 10.75 -8.24
C ALA A 71 5.21 10.53 -8.73
N PHE A 72 5.80 11.50 -9.45
CA PHE A 72 7.20 11.42 -9.88
C PHE A 72 8.17 11.53 -8.70
N ARG A 73 7.77 12.19 -7.60
CA ARG A 73 8.60 12.33 -6.39
C ARG A 73 8.65 11.05 -5.55
N CYS A 74 7.76 10.10 -5.80
CA CYS A 74 7.90 8.72 -5.28
C CYS A 74 9.16 8.01 -5.80
N HIS A 75 9.74 8.49 -6.90
CA HIS A 75 10.94 7.98 -7.54
C HIS A 75 12.10 8.97 -7.46
N ASP A 76 12.04 9.95 -6.54
CA ASP A 76 13.12 10.92 -6.33
C ASP A 76 14.45 10.21 -5.98
N THR A 77 15.57 10.80 -6.39
CA THR A 77 16.89 10.28 -6.06
C THR A 77 17.17 10.34 -4.55
N ASN A 78 16.51 11.26 -3.84
CA ASN A 78 16.63 11.40 -2.39
C ASN A 78 15.58 10.56 -1.63
N ASP A 79 16.05 9.65 -0.76
CA ASP A 79 15.22 8.77 0.07
C ASP A 79 14.18 9.55 0.93
N ARG A 80 14.55 10.71 1.47
CA ARG A 80 13.67 11.51 2.34
C ARG A 80 12.46 12.03 1.57
N ILE A 81 12.68 12.48 0.34
CA ILE A 81 11.60 12.97 -0.54
C ILE A 81 10.69 11.82 -0.96
N ARG A 82 11.27 10.65 -1.30
CA ARG A 82 10.48 9.45 -1.60
C ARG A 82 9.56 9.09 -0.44
N LEU A 83 10.10 9.02 0.78
CA LEU A 83 9.32 8.67 1.98
C LEU A 83 8.25 9.71 2.33
N GLU A 84 8.54 11.00 2.18
CA GLU A 84 7.56 12.06 2.43
C GLU A 84 6.44 12.04 1.40
N SER A 85 6.75 11.83 0.12
CA SER A 85 5.76 11.75 -0.96
C SER A 85 4.71 10.70 -0.64
N LEU A 86 5.19 9.55 -0.22
CA LEU A 86 4.35 8.42 0.14
C LEU A 86 3.56 8.67 1.44
N THR A 87 4.14 9.39 2.40
CA THR A 87 3.46 9.82 3.63
C THR A 87 2.31 10.78 3.33
N VAL A 88 2.50 11.70 2.39
CA VAL A 88 1.48 12.67 1.93
C VAL A 88 0.34 11.94 1.22
N ILE A 89 0.64 11.05 0.27
CA ILE A 89 -0.39 10.28 -0.44
C ILE A 89 -1.18 9.40 0.55
N ARG A 90 -0.51 8.80 1.54
CA ARG A 90 -1.19 8.07 2.63
C ARG A 90 -2.17 8.94 3.41
N LYS A 91 -1.72 10.14 3.84
CA LYS A 91 -2.59 11.07 4.57
C LYS A 91 -3.79 11.47 3.71
N LEU A 92 -3.58 11.71 2.42
CA LEU A 92 -4.64 12.02 1.49
C LEU A 92 -5.65 10.88 1.35
N ALA A 93 -5.19 9.63 1.22
CA ALA A 93 -6.07 8.45 1.17
C ALA A 93 -6.96 8.31 2.41
N LEU A 94 -6.48 8.78 3.56
CA LEU A 94 -7.19 8.76 4.84
C LEU A 94 -8.19 9.90 5.00
N SER A 95 -7.88 11.08 4.46
CA SER A 95 -8.64 12.31 4.69
C SER A 95 -9.56 12.70 3.53
N LYS A 96 -9.16 12.44 2.29
CA LYS A 96 -9.88 12.86 1.07
C LYS A 96 -9.54 11.95 -0.11
N PHE A 97 -10.16 10.77 -0.13
CA PHE A 97 -9.84 9.71 -1.10
C PHE A 97 -10.12 10.14 -2.55
N GLU A 98 -11.19 10.88 -2.80
CA GLU A 98 -11.61 11.37 -4.11
C GLU A 98 -10.59 12.32 -4.78
N ALA A 99 -9.67 12.88 -4.00
CA ALA A 99 -8.58 13.72 -4.50
C ALA A 99 -7.41 12.89 -5.06
N LEU A 100 -7.38 11.58 -4.83
CA LEU A 100 -6.40 10.68 -5.43
C LEU A 100 -6.77 10.40 -6.89
N ASN A 101 -5.77 10.47 -7.76
CA ASN A 101 -5.88 10.01 -9.14
C ASN A 101 -5.10 8.71 -9.34
N GLU A 102 -5.26 8.10 -10.51
CA GLU A 102 -4.63 6.82 -10.84
C GLU A 102 -3.09 6.86 -10.71
N GLU A 103 -2.45 7.97 -11.08
CA GLU A 103 -0.98 8.13 -11.01
C GLU A 103 -0.47 8.05 -9.57
N LEU A 104 -1.12 8.73 -8.62
CA LEU A 104 -0.75 8.70 -7.20
C LEU A 104 -0.93 7.31 -6.60
N LEU A 105 -2.02 6.62 -7.00
CA LEU A 105 -2.31 5.26 -6.58
C LEU A 105 -1.30 4.25 -7.16
N ASN A 106 -0.95 4.39 -8.43
CA ASN A 106 0.06 3.58 -9.10
C ASN A 106 1.46 3.80 -8.50
N CYS A 107 1.82 5.03 -8.12
CA CYS A 107 3.05 5.29 -7.36
C CYS A 107 3.05 4.44 -6.09
N LEU A 108 1.99 4.50 -5.26
CA LEU A 108 1.92 3.75 -4.01
C LEU A 108 2.10 2.24 -4.26
N ALA A 109 1.39 1.69 -5.24
CA ALA A 109 1.48 0.28 -5.61
C ALA A 109 2.89 -0.10 -6.15
N GLY A 110 3.57 0.80 -6.84
CA GLY A 110 4.92 0.56 -7.38
C GLY A 110 6.02 0.49 -6.31
N ARG A 111 5.81 1.10 -5.14
CA ARG A 111 6.81 1.16 -4.05
C ARG A 111 6.79 -0.02 -3.08
N ILE A 112 5.92 -1.00 -3.32
CA ILE A 112 5.75 -2.20 -2.48
C ILE A 112 7.07 -2.98 -2.31
N ARG A 113 7.96 -2.94 -3.31
CA ARG A 113 9.17 -3.76 -3.38
C ARG A 113 10.44 -3.13 -2.79
N ASP A 114 10.37 -1.91 -2.27
CA ASP A 114 11.58 -1.31 -1.70
C ASP A 114 12.10 -2.16 -0.50
N LYS A 115 13.43 -2.29 -0.33
CA LYS A 115 14.00 -3.13 0.74
C LYS A 115 14.07 -2.45 2.11
N LYS A 116 14.27 -1.12 2.15
CA LYS A 116 14.18 -0.30 3.38
C LYS A 116 12.73 -0.18 3.91
N VAL A 117 11.81 -0.95 3.33
CA VAL A 117 10.37 -0.71 3.23
C VAL A 117 9.55 -1.81 3.92
N ARG A 118 10.11 -2.60 4.84
CA ARG A 118 9.28 -3.38 5.79
C ARG A 118 8.30 -2.51 6.60
N PHE A 119 8.71 -1.28 6.96
CA PHE A 119 7.82 -0.28 7.57
C PHE A 119 6.81 0.30 6.56
N PHE A 120 7.17 0.27 5.29
CA PHE A 120 6.43 0.88 4.20
C PHE A 120 5.39 -0.07 3.60
N LEU A 121 5.64 -1.38 3.65
CA LEU A 121 4.66 -2.44 3.41
C LEU A 121 3.58 -2.42 4.49
N LYS A 122 3.94 -2.24 5.76
CA LYS A 122 2.97 -1.86 6.81
C LYS A 122 2.23 -0.58 6.45
N ASN A 123 2.89 0.44 5.88
CA ASN A 123 2.23 1.68 5.47
C ASN A 123 1.31 1.53 4.28
N LEU A 124 1.62 0.73 3.26
CA LEU A 124 0.72 0.47 2.12
C LEU A 124 -0.49 -0.35 2.55
N VAL A 125 -0.26 -1.37 3.37
CA VAL A 125 -1.30 -2.21 3.95
C VAL A 125 -2.18 -1.40 4.87
N PHE A 126 -1.56 -0.57 5.70
CA PHE A 126 -2.25 0.46 6.45
C PHE A 126 -2.99 1.35 5.45
N CYS A 127 -2.41 1.95 4.42
CA CYS A 127 -3.14 2.77 3.43
C CYS A 127 -4.38 2.09 2.84
N LEU A 128 -4.34 0.77 2.62
CA LEU A 128 -5.45 0.00 2.05
C LEU A 128 -6.45 -0.52 3.07
N SER A 129 -6.04 -0.72 4.33
CA SER A 129 -6.90 -1.12 5.47
C SER A 129 -7.45 0.09 6.22
N SER A 130 -6.67 1.16 6.29
CA SER A 130 -6.95 2.50 6.79
C SER A 130 -7.69 3.32 5.73
N ALA A 131 -7.56 2.97 4.45
CA ALA A 131 -8.72 2.92 3.57
C ALA A 131 -9.69 1.84 4.11
N ALA A 132 -10.28 2.17 5.24
CA ALA A 132 -11.56 1.65 5.70
C ALA A 132 -12.62 1.76 4.58
N ALA A 133 -12.31 2.37 3.42
CA ALA A 133 -12.79 2.05 2.09
C ALA A 133 -13.17 0.59 1.86
N ILE A 134 -12.37 -0.45 2.17
CA ILE A 134 -12.79 -1.83 1.84
C ILE A 134 -14.11 -2.19 2.54
N HIS A 135 -14.25 -1.78 3.82
CA HIS A 135 -15.47 -1.94 4.59
C HIS A 135 -16.49 -0.80 4.38
N LYS A 136 -16.06 0.30 3.76
CA LYS A 136 -16.86 1.44 3.30
C LYS A 136 -17.07 1.40 1.76
N LEU A 137 -16.81 0.29 1.06
CA LEU A 137 -16.88 0.19 -0.41
C LEU A 137 -18.30 0.49 -0.88
N VAL A 138 -19.26 0.20 0.01
CA VAL A 138 -20.68 0.52 -0.10
C VAL A 138 -20.93 2.03 -0.24
N TYR A 139 -20.08 2.88 0.34
CA TYR A 139 -20.18 4.35 0.28
C TYR A 139 -19.33 4.97 -0.83
N PHE A 140 -18.52 4.19 -1.53
CA PHE A 140 -17.70 4.68 -2.63
C PHE A 140 -18.51 4.79 -3.92
N THR A 141 -18.14 5.73 -4.77
CA THR A 141 -18.59 5.75 -6.16
C THR A 141 -18.01 4.56 -6.92
N GLU A 142 -18.58 4.21 -8.07
CA GLU A 142 -18.08 3.13 -8.91
C GLU A 142 -16.63 3.36 -9.35
N SER A 143 -16.27 4.62 -9.68
CA SER A 143 -14.91 5.02 -10.04
C SER A 143 -13.90 4.83 -8.90
N GLU A 144 -14.31 5.16 -7.67
CA GLU A 144 -13.47 4.95 -6.49
C GLU A 144 -13.29 3.46 -6.19
N ARG A 145 -14.35 2.65 -6.32
CA ARG A 145 -14.25 1.18 -6.18
C ARG A 145 -13.28 0.59 -7.21
N ALA A 146 -13.39 0.99 -8.47
CA ALA A 146 -12.49 0.56 -9.53
C ALA A 146 -11.02 0.92 -9.23
N SER A 147 -10.79 2.14 -8.72
CA SER A 147 -9.44 2.59 -8.34
C SER A 147 -8.85 1.75 -7.20
N VAL A 148 -9.66 1.42 -6.18
CA VAL A 148 -9.25 0.51 -5.09
C VAL A 148 -8.94 -0.89 -5.62
N ALA A 149 -9.80 -1.42 -6.49
CA ALA A 149 -9.64 -2.75 -7.08
C ALA A 149 -8.34 -2.85 -7.89
N VAL A 150 -8.01 -1.85 -8.71
CA VAL A 150 -6.75 -1.79 -9.47
C VAL A 150 -5.53 -1.89 -8.54
N ILE A 151 -5.52 -1.16 -7.42
CA ILE A 151 -4.40 -1.21 -6.47
C ILE A 151 -4.29 -2.59 -5.83
N MET A 152 -5.43 -3.17 -5.41
CA MET A 152 -5.47 -4.51 -4.85
C MET A 152 -4.95 -5.55 -5.83
N GLN A 153 -5.35 -5.48 -7.10
CA GLN A 153 -4.85 -6.35 -8.16
C GLN A 153 -3.34 -6.20 -8.35
N ARG A 154 -2.81 -4.97 -8.32
CA ARG A 154 -1.36 -4.74 -8.38
C ARG A 154 -0.64 -5.38 -7.20
N ILE A 155 -1.19 -5.28 -5.99
CA ILE A 155 -0.61 -5.91 -4.80
C ILE A 155 -0.60 -7.43 -4.92
N LEU A 156 -1.75 -8.00 -5.29
CA LEU A 156 -1.90 -9.45 -5.44
C LEU A 156 -1.03 -10.00 -6.58
N SER A 157 -0.73 -9.20 -7.60
CA SER A 157 0.20 -9.60 -8.68
C SER A 157 1.62 -9.86 -8.18
N PHE A 158 2.03 -9.25 -7.06
CA PHE A 158 3.33 -9.51 -6.45
C PHE A 158 3.42 -10.91 -5.82
N TYR A 159 2.29 -11.59 -5.59
CA TYR A 159 2.29 -12.96 -5.06
C TYR A 159 3.00 -13.96 -5.99
N TYR A 160 2.96 -13.71 -7.30
CA TYR A 160 3.61 -14.57 -8.30
C TYR A 160 5.11 -14.36 -8.42
N GLN A 161 5.66 -13.35 -7.76
CA GLN A 161 7.10 -13.09 -7.82
C GLN A 161 7.87 -14.19 -7.07
N PRO A 162 9.17 -14.39 -7.40
CA PRO A 162 9.98 -15.46 -6.80
C PRO A 162 10.36 -15.18 -5.33
N TYR A 163 10.08 -13.98 -4.81
CA TYR A 163 10.48 -13.57 -3.47
C TYR A 163 9.49 -14.05 -2.41
N LEU A 164 9.95 -14.91 -1.50
CA LEU A 164 9.08 -15.48 -0.48
C LEU A 164 8.60 -14.46 0.56
N ASP A 165 9.46 -13.51 0.94
CA ASP A 165 9.09 -12.44 1.88
C ASP A 165 7.86 -11.64 1.38
N ASP A 166 7.78 -11.41 0.06
CA ASP A 166 6.66 -10.73 -0.57
C ASP A 166 5.38 -11.58 -0.51
N ARG A 167 5.46 -12.88 -0.76
CA ARG A 167 4.33 -13.81 -0.64
C ARG A 167 3.77 -13.85 0.78
N LEU A 168 4.63 -14.09 1.77
CA LEU A 168 4.25 -14.17 3.18
C LEU A 168 3.70 -12.86 3.71
N LEU A 169 4.18 -11.74 3.19
CA LEU A 169 3.58 -10.46 3.47
C LEU A 169 2.15 -10.43 2.93
N ILE A 170 1.97 -10.65 1.62
CA ILE A 170 0.66 -10.58 0.95
C ILE A 170 -0.38 -11.46 1.63
N GLU A 171 -0.04 -12.69 2.04
CA GLU A 171 -0.94 -13.57 2.80
C GLU A 171 -1.36 -12.95 4.14
N ARG A 172 -0.41 -12.36 4.86
CA ARG A 172 -0.71 -11.62 6.10
C ARG A 172 -1.62 -10.43 5.84
N LEU A 173 -1.43 -9.70 4.74
CA LEU A 173 -2.28 -8.55 4.38
C LEU A 173 -3.68 -9.03 4.05
N PHE A 174 -3.77 -10.13 3.30
CA PHE A 174 -5.02 -10.70 2.88
C PHE A 174 -5.91 -11.06 4.07
N VAL A 175 -5.35 -11.73 5.08
CA VAL A 175 -6.10 -12.18 6.27
C VAL A 175 -6.30 -11.07 7.31
N SER A 176 -5.35 -10.14 7.46
CA SER A 176 -5.45 -9.08 8.48
C SER A 176 -6.21 -7.83 8.03
N SER A 177 -6.21 -7.57 6.71
CA SER A 177 -6.61 -6.28 6.14
C SER A 177 -7.63 -6.40 5.02
N PHE A 178 -7.45 -7.29 4.05
CA PHE A 178 -8.37 -7.36 2.90
C PHE A 178 -9.66 -8.10 3.25
N LEU A 179 -9.53 -9.24 3.94
CA LEU A 179 -10.66 -10.06 4.38
C LEU A 179 -10.48 -10.52 5.82
N PRO A 180 -10.51 -9.60 6.81
CA PRO A 180 -10.47 -9.96 8.21
C PRO A 180 -11.59 -10.96 8.55
N PHE A 181 -11.26 -12.05 9.24
CA PHE A 181 -12.25 -13.09 9.59
C PHE A 181 -13.44 -12.56 10.38
N LYS A 182 -13.24 -11.47 11.14
CA LYS A 182 -14.26 -10.77 11.93
C LYS A 182 -15.28 -10.02 11.07
N THR A 183 -15.01 -9.86 9.78
CA THR A 183 -15.91 -9.18 8.84
C THR A 183 -17.08 -10.09 8.47
N ASP A 184 -18.28 -9.50 8.40
CA ASP A 184 -19.50 -10.18 7.95
C ASP A 184 -19.26 -10.98 6.63
N PRO A 185 -19.73 -12.24 6.53
CA PRO A 185 -19.53 -13.07 5.35
C PRO A 185 -20.02 -12.45 4.04
N LYS A 186 -21.16 -11.75 4.02
CA LYS A 186 -21.69 -11.13 2.80
C LYS A 186 -20.78 -10.00 2.33
N LYS A 187 -20.29 -9.19 3.26
CA LYS A 187 -19.31 -8.12 2.96
C LYS A 187 -18.00 -8.70 2.43
N ARG A 188 -17.49 -9.78 3.02
CA ARG A 188 -16.28 -10.47 2.53
C ARG A 188 -16.47 -10.98 1.10
N MET A 189 -17.63 -11.54 0.80
CA MET A 189 -17.94 -12.01 -0.56
C MET A 189 -18.02 -10.85 -1.56
N ALA A 190 -18.66 -9.74 -1.20
CA ALA A 190 -18.71 -8.55 -2.06
C ALA A 190 -17.31 -8.02 -2.39
N ILE A 191 -16.41 -7.94 -1.40
CA ILE A 191 -15.01 -7.54 -1.61
C ILE A 191 -14.31 -8.50 -2.57
N LEU A 192 -14.51 -9.81 -2.42
CA LEU A 192 -13.92 -10.81 -3.32
C LEU A 192 -14.39 -10.65 -4.77
N PHE A 193 -15.68 -10.34 -4.99
CA PHE A 193 -16.21 -10.06 -6.32
C PHE A 193 -15.58 -8.80 -6.94
N GLU A 194 -15.45 -7.72 -6.18
CA GLU A 194 -14.88 -6.45 -6.66
C GLU A 194 -13.39 -6.56 -7.04
N ILE A 195 -12.61 -7.36 -6.30
CA ILE A 195 -11.17 -7.53 -6.57
C ILE A 195 -10.92 -8.23 -7.91
N ASN A 196 -11.82 -9.13 -8.33
CA ASN A 196 -11.78 -9.89 -9.59
C ASN A 196 -10.37 -10.40 -10.00
N PHE A 197 -9.60 -10.92 -9.04
CA PHE A 197 -8.24 -11.43 -9.27
C PHE A 197 -8.13 -12.91 -8.91
N LEU A 198 -8.91 -13.72 -9.62
CA LEU A 198 -9.14 -15.13 -9.34
C LEU A 198 -7.85 -15.94 -9.20
N ARG A 199 -6.83 -15.66 -10.02
CA ARG A 199 -5.58 -16.42 -10.04
C ARG A 199 -4.85 -16.35 -8.70
N SER A 200 -4.54 -15.15 -8.16
CA SER A 200 -3.82 -15.08 -6.87
C SER A 200 -4.67 -15.60 -5.72
N LEU A 201 -5.99 -15.42 -5.79
CA LEU A 201 -6.90 -15.94 -4.79
C LEU A 201 -6.87 -17.47 -4.77
N GLU A 202 -6.94 -18.11 -5.94
CA GLU A 202 -6.82 -19.57 -6.09
C GLU A 202 -5.52 -20.07 -5.48
N GLU A 203 -4.39 -19.44 -5.79
CA GLU A 203 -3.09 -19.85 -5.25
C GLU A 203 -3.01 -19.65 -3.73
N ILE A 204 -3.43 -18.49 -3.21
CA ILE A 204 -3.48 -18.21 -1.76
C ILE A 204 -4.35 -19.26 -1.06
N PHE A 205 -5.52 -19.57 -1.59
CA PHE A 205 -6.42 -20.57 -1.01
C PHE A 205 -5.87 -21.98 -1.11
N SER A 206 -5.19 -22.33 -2.21
CA SER A 206 -4.51 -23.60 -2.40
C SER A 206 -3.41 -23.80 -1.35
N GLN A 207 -2.55 -22.80 -1.15
CA GLN A 207 -1.49 -22.84 -0.14
C GLN A 207 -2.05 -22.95 1.29
N GLN A 208 -3.08 -22.16 1.61
CA GLN A 208 -3.76 -22.28 2.90
C GLN A 208 -4.39 -23.66 3.11
N SER A 209 -4.97 -24.25 2.06
CA SER A 209 -5.57 -25.59 2.11
C SER A 209 -4.51 -26.66 2.35
N ARG A 210 -3.39 -26.59 1.61
CA ARG A 210 -2.24 -27.48 1.78
C ARG A 210 -1.69 -27.39 3.20
N PHE A 211 -1.51 -26.18 3.74
CA PHE A 211 -1.03 -25.97 5.10
C PHE A 211 -1.97 -26.58 6.15
N ARG A 212 -3.28 -26.33 6.04
CA ARG A 212 -4.29 -26.94 6.93
C ARG A 212 -4.30 -28.46 6.86
N ARG A 213 -4.01 -29.06 5.70
CA ARG A 213 -3.89 -30.52 5.57
C ARG A 213 -2.66 -31.04 6.30
N LEU A 214 -1.49 -30.42 6.11
CA LEU A 214 -0.25 -30.82 6.77
C LEU A 214 -0.36 -30.74 8.30
N ILE A 215 -0.95 -29.67 8.83
CA ILE A 215 -1.18 -29.52 10.28
C ILE A 215 -2.14 -30.59 10.80
N ARG A 216 -3.22 -30.90 10.06
CA ARG A 216 -4.15 -31.98 10.45
C ARG A 216 -3.47 -33.35 10.48
N GLU A 217 -2.61 -33.65 9.50
CA GLU A 217 -1.82 -34.89 9.49
C GLU A 217 -0.87 -34.98 10.69
N ILE A 218 -0.23 -33.87 11.07
CA ILE A 218 0.62 -33.80 12.28
C ILE A 218 -0.22 -34.08 13.53
N LEU A 219 -1.36 -33.40 13.71
CA LEU A 219 -2.22 -33.58 14.87
C LEU A 219 -2.75 -35.02 14.97
N GLN A 220 -3.21 -35.60 13.85
CA GLN A 220 -3.66 -37.00 13.81
C GLN A 220 -2.55 -37.98 14.20
N THR A 221 -1.29 -37.69 13.85
CA THR A 221 -0.16 -38.53 14.22
C THR A 221 0.20 -38.39 15.71
N LEU A 222 0.04 -37.20 16.28
CA LEU A 222 0.25 -36.94 17.70
C LEU A 222 -0.83 -37.59 18.59
N ASP A 223 -2.08 -37.57 18.12
CA ASP A 223 -3.24 -38.15 18.81
C ASP A 223 -3.33 -39.68 18.67
N GLY A 224 -2.54 -40.28 17.78
CA GLY A 224 -2.52 -41.73 17.54
C GLY A 224 -1.73 -42.52 18.59
N GLU A 225 -2.00 -43.82 18.70
CA GLU A 225 -1.31 -44.73 19.62
C GLU A 225 0.19 -44.89 19.30
N GLU A 226 0.56 -44.81 18.02
CA GLU A 226 1.95 -44.88 17.55
C GLU A 226 2.37 -43.56 16.91
N GLN A 227 3.15 -42.78 17.66
CA GLN A 227 3.64 -41.48 17.21
C GLN A 227 4.83 -41.64 16.25
N SER A 228 4.59 -41.50 14.95
CA SER A 228 5.64 -41.50 13.95
C SER A 228 6.38 -40.17 13.90
N LEU A 229 7.48 -40.05 14.67
CA LEU A 229 8.35 -38.87 14.66
C LEU A 229 8.89 -38.54 13.27
N ALA A 230 9.19 -39.56 12.45
CA ALA A 230 9.65 -39.37 11.08
C ALA A 230 8.59 -38.70 10.19
N LEU A 231 7.32 -39.11 10.33
CA LEU A 231 6.21 -38.50 9.60
C LEU A 231 6.04 -37.04 10.04
N ILE A 232 6.01 -36.76 11.35
CA ILE A 232 5.89 -35.41 11.91
C ILE A 232 7.02 -34.52 11.38
N GLN A 233 8.27 -34.96 11.46
CA GLN A 233 9.43 -34.22 10.94
C GLN A 233 9.32 -33.97 9.44
N SER A 234 8.87 -34.94 8.65
CA SER A 234 8.66 -34.74 7.20
C SER A 234 7.64 -33.62 6.90
N ARG A 235 6.56 -33.54 7.68
CA ARG A 235 5.51 -32.53 7.50
C ARG A 235 5.96 -31.16 7.98
N VAL A 236 6.66 -31.11 9.10
CA VAL A 236 7.31 -29.89 9.61
C VAL A 236 8.29 -29.34 8.58
N GLN A 237 9.10 -30.19 7.95
CA GLN A 237 10.07 -29.77 6.93
C GLN A 237 9.37 -29.13 5.72
N ILE A 238 8.30 -29.75 5.19
CA ILE A 238 7.50 -29.19 4.09
C ILE A 238 6.92 -27.82 4.47
N ILE A 239 6.45 -27.67 5.70
CA ILE A 239 5.98 -26.39 6.23
C ILE A 239 7.13 -25.39 6.26
N ALA A 240 8.27 -25.76 6.84
CA ALA A 240 9.41 -24.89 7.06
C ALA A 240 9.99 -24.33 5.75
N GLU A 241 10.03 -25.16 4.70
CA GLU A 241 10.40 -24.79 3.32
C GLU A 241 9.47 -23.74 2.71
N SER A 242 8.20 -23.72 3.11
CA SER A 242 7.21 -22.77 2.62
C SER A 242 7.34 -21.36 3.24
N TYR A 243 8.17 -21.18 4.28
CA TYR A 243 8.35 -19.91 5.01
C TYR A 243 9.80 -19.36 5.00
N GLY A 244 10.70 -19.94 4.21
CA GLY A 244 12.00 -19.33 3.83
C GLY A 244 13.02 -19.20 4.94
N THR A 245 12.69 -19.69 6.13
CA THR A 245 13.63 -19.92 7.21
C THR A 245 13.42 -21.33 7.76
N PRO A 246 13.67 -22.38 6.95
CA PRO A 246 13.35 -23.75 7.35
C PRO A 246 14.04 -24.15 8.65
N ALA A 247 15.30 -23.71 8.80
CA ALA A 247 16.11 -23.94 9.99
C ALA A 247 15.57 -23.27 11.27
N LYS A 248 14.93 -22.08 11.18
CA LYS A 248 14.36 -21.43 12.37
C LYS A 248 13.04 -22.05 12.77
N ILE A 249 12.25 -22.50 11.80
CA ILE A 249 10.94 -23.10 12.05
C ILE A 249 11.10 -24.53 12.57
N ALA A 250 12.02 -25.31 12.02
CA ALA A 250 12.31 -26.65 12.50
C ALA A 250 12.69 -26.68 14.00
N VAL A 251 13.36 -25.63 14.50
CA VAL A 251 13.72 -25.50 15.93
C VAL A 251 12.50 -25.29 16.84
N TYR A 252 11.40 -24.70 16.36
CA TYR A 252 10.17 -24.56 17.16
C TYR A 252 9.36 -25.86 17.27
N PHE A 253 9.72 -26.87 16.47
CA PHE A 253 9.07 -28.19 16.45
C PHE A 253 9.97 -29.31 17.01
N GLN A 254 11.16 -28.96 17.53
CA GLN A 254 12.01 -29.83 18.35
C GLN A 254 11.65 -29.69 19.82
#